data_AF-A0A7L3WYS1-F1
#
_entry.id   AF-A0A7L3WYS1-F1
#
_cell.length_a   1.000
_cell.length_b   1.000
_cell.length_c   1.000
_cell.angle_alpha   90.00
_cell.angle_beta   90.00
_cell.angle_gamma   90.00
#
_symmetry.space_group_name_H-M   'P 1'
#
loop_
_entity.id
_entity.type
_entity.pdbx_description
1 polymer ?
#
loop_
_entity_poly.entity_id
_entity_poly.type
_entity_poly.pdbx_seq_one_letter_code
_entity_poly.pdbx_strand_id
1 'polypeptide(L)'
;EPGAEPGAELVPDGANAAQLRCRAQGVPGVELYWEHWGQPLRPDQPRFREHQWREGPWTSSLLTITNITLDRARLRHQYHQYPNWDQSRKRPRHRYRNWEPQYENWEEGEGNWTLGTFVCVARNALGTVRRRLQLRLAGTGS
;
A
#
# COMPACT_ATOMS: atom_id res chain seq x y z
N GLU A 1 -15.79 -15.75 3.70
CA GLU A 1 -16.03 -14.76 4.76
C GLU A 1 -16.25 -13.39 4.15
N PRO A 2 -17.29 -12.66 4.58
CA PRO A 2 -17.55 -11.31 4.13
C PRO A 2 -16.51 -10.34 4.74
N GLY A 3 -15.77 -9.65 3.88
CA GLY A 3 -15.17 -8.34 4.16
C GLY A 3 -14.21 -8.25 5.35
N ALA A 4 -13.14 -9.04 5.36
CA ALA A 4 -11.99 -8.70 6.22
C ALA A 4 -11.49 -7.30 5.84
N GLU A 5 -11.61 -6.34 6.75
CA GLU A 5 -11.09 -4.99 6.55
C GLU A 5 -9.61 -5.06 6.12
N PRO A 6 -9.13 -4.12 5.28
CA PRO A 6 -7.72 -4.07 4.93
C PRO A 6 -6.87 -4.03 6.19
N GLY A 7 -5.87 -4.90 6.30
CA GLY A 7 -4.94 -4.80 7.42
C GLY A 7 -4.20 -3.47 7.33
N ALA A 8 -4.15 -2.69 8.41
CA ALA A 8 -3.45 -1.42 8.44
C ALA A 8 -2.13 -1.57 9.22
N GLU A 9 -1.03 -1.18 8.60
CA GLU A 9 0.27 -1.03 9.25
C GLU A 9 0.50 0.45 9.57
N LEU A 10 0.76 0.74 10.84
CA LEU A 10 1.01 2.10 11.30
C LEU A 10 2.48 2.46 11.18
N VAL A 11 2.75 3.59 10.54
CA VAL A 11 4.10 4.12 10.37
C VAL A 11 4.30 5.26 11.36
N PRO A 12 5.27 5.14 12.29
CA PRO A 12 5.60 6.20 13.21
C PRO A 12 5.95 7.51 12.52
N ASP A 13 5.71 8.62 13.19
CA ASP A 13 6.20 9.91 12.74
C ASP A 13 7.74 9.91 12.69
N GLY A 14 8.29 10.50 11.63
CA GLY A 14 9.73 10.52 11.38
C GLY A 14 10.32 9.24 10.79
N ALA A 15 9.60 8.12 10.75
CA ALA A 15 10.10 6.91 10.10
C ALA A 15 10.37 7.14 8.61
N ASN A 16 11.54 6.70 8.12
CA ASN A 16 11.90 6.77 6.70
C ASN A 16 11.66 5.45 5.95
N ALA A 17 11.33 4.38 6.68
CA ALA A 17 11.00 3.08 6.13
C ALA A 17 9.89 2.42 6.96
N ALA A 18 9.16 1.50 6.34
CA ALA A 18 8.13 0.68 6.97
C ALA A 18 8.12 -0.71 6.36
N GLN A 19 7.44 -1.63 7.03
CA GLN A 19 7.42 -3.04 6.66
C GLN A 19 5.99 -3.55 6.63
N LEU A 20 5.61 -4.22 5.55
CA LEU A 20 4.36 -4.96 5.44
C LEU A 20 4.64 -6.45 5.48
N ARG A 21 3.85 -7.18 6.25
CA ARG A 21 3.98 -8.63 6.41
C ARG A 21 2.80 -9.35 5.78
N CYS A 22 3.11 -10.37 5.02
CA CYS A 22 2.12 -11.28 4.47
C CYS A 22 2.55 -12.72 4.72
N ARG A 23 1.56 -13.58 4.99
CA ARG A 23 1.78 -15.00 5.19
C ARG A 23 0.59 -15.75 4.61
N ALA A 24 0.85 -16.79 3.83
CA ALA A 24 -0.19 -17.64 3.27
C ALA A 24 0.29 -19.11 3.19
N GLN A 25 -0.67 -20.01 3.15
CA GLN A 25 -0.48 -21.44 2.97
C GLN A 25 -1.45 -21.92 1.89
N GLY A 26 -1.06 -22.95 1.15
CA GLY A 26 -1.93 -23.62 0.20
C GLY A 26 -1.36 -24.98 -0.19
N VAL A 27 -2.21 -25.81 -0.80
CA VAL A 27 -1.84 -27.10 -1.39
C VAL A 27 -2.35 -27.11 -2.83
N PRO A 28 -1.50 -27.13 -3.86
CA PRO A 28 -0.03 -27.05 -3.82
C PRO A 28 0.49 -25.77 -3.16
N GLY A 29 1.75 -25.77 -2.73
CA GLY A 29 2.38 -24.63 -2.08
C GLY A 29 2.22 -23.32 -2.88
N VAL A 30 2.10 -22.20 -2.16
CA VAL A 30 1.87 -20.89 -2.78
C VAL A 30 3.19 -20.15 -3.03
N GLU A 31 3.14 -19.26 -4.01
CA GLU A 31 4.09 -18.17 -4.22
C GLU A 31 3.43 -16.87 -3.77
N LEU A 32 4.19 -16.00 -3.11
CA LEU A 32 3.73 -14.67 -2.74
C LEU A 32 4.36 -13.63 -3.67
N TYR A 33 3.63 -12.57 -3.96
CA TYR A 33 4.15 -11.37 -4.57
C TYR A 33 3.31 -10.17 -4.17
N TRP A 34 3.86 -8.97 -4.35
CA TRP A 34 3.19 -7.72 -3.99
C TRP A 34 2.74 -6.95 -5.21
N GLU A 35 1.58 -6.33 -5.10
CA GLU A 35 1.07 -5.36 -6.07
C GLU A 35 0.90 -4.00 -5.38
N HIS A 36 1.12 -2.95 -6.15
CA HIS A 36 0.87 -1.56 -5.76
C HIS A 36 0.22 -0.87 -6.96
N TRP A 37 -0.91 -0.17 -6.74
CA TRP A 37 -1.72 0.44 -7.81
C TRP A 37 -2.12 -0.54 -8.93
N GLY A 38 -2.43 -1.78 -8.56
CA GLY A 38 -2.81 -2.85 -9.48
C GLY A 38 -1.68 -3.38 -10.36
N GLN A 39 -0.43 -2.97 -10.11
CA GLN A 39 0.75 -3.43 -10.83
C GLN A 39 1.65 -4.26 -9.89
N PRO A 40 2.21 -5.39 -10.35
CA PRO A 40 3.23 -6.11 -9.59
C PRO A 40 4.41 -5.21 -9.27
N LEU A 41 4.85 -5.22 -8.00
CA LEU A 41 6.08 -4.56 -7.60
C LEU A 41 7.25 -5.25 -8.30
N ARG A 42 8.10 -4.45 -8.92
CA ARG A 42 9.27 -4.98 -9.60
C ARG A 42 10.47 -5.01 -8.64
N PRO A 43 11.27 -6.09 -8.64
CA PRO A 43 12.44 -6.22 -7.76
C PRO A 43 13.54 -5.17 -8.00
N ASP A 44 13.52 -4.51 -9.17
CA ASP A 44 14.50 -3.50 -9.59
C ASP A 44 14.23 -2.10 -9.00
N GLN A 45 13.09 -1.90 -8.34
CA GLN A 45 12.74 -0.61 -7.77
C GLN A 45 13.45 -0.41 -6.41
N PRO A 46 14.37 0.56 -6.29
CA PRO A 46 15.17 0.73 -5.05
C PRO A 46 14.32 1.06 -3.82
N ARG A 47 13.09 1.54 -4.04
CA ARG A 47 12.12 1.88 -3.01
C ARG A 47 11.56 0.66 -2.28
N PHE A 48 11.42 -0.47 -2.98
CA PHE A 48 10.75 -1.66 -2.49
C PHE A 48 11.74 -2.81 -2.39
N ARG A 49 11.83 -3.42 -1.21
CA ARG A 49 12.66 -4.60 -0.99
C ARG A 49 11.80 -5.71 -0.42
N GLU A 50 11.65 -6.78 -1.19
CA GLU A 50 10.94 -7.97 -0.77
C GLU A 50 11.91 -9.01 -0.22
N HIS A 51 11.55 -9.62 0.91
CA HIS A 51 12.18 -10.82 1.42
C HIS A 51 11.13 -11.90 1.66
N GLN A 52 11.32 -13.07 1.05
CA GLN A 52 10.38 -14.18 1.14
C GLN A 52 11.09 -15.43 1.66
N TRP A 53 10.40 -16.19 2.52
CA TRP A 53 10.90 -17.44 3.07
C TRP A 53 9.76 -18.44 3.27
N ARG A 54 10.11 -19.73 3.42
CA ARG A 54 9.16 -20.82 3.69
C ARG A 54 9.38 -21.37 5.10
N GLU A 55 8.28 -21.61 5.81
CA GLU A 55 8.24 -22.21 7.15
C GLU A 55 7.24 -23.39 7.12
N GLY A 56 7.75 -24.59 6.83
CA GLY A 56 6.89 -25.75 6.61
C GLY A 56 5.90 -25.52 5.46
N PRO A 57 4.58 -25.61 5.68
CA PRO A 57 3.59 -25.39 4.63
C PRO A 57 3.29 -23.90 4.37
N TRP A 58 3.82 -23.00 5.20
CA TRP A 58 3.60 -21.57 5.07
C TRP A 58 4.67 -20.91 4.21
N THR A 59 4.24 -19.93 3.43
CA THR A 59 5.12 -18.98 2.74
C THR A 59 4.88 -17.61 3.34
N SER A 60 5.96 -16.93 3.71
CA SER A 60 5.94 -15.60 4.33
C SER A 60 6.70 -14.62 3.45
N SER A 61 6.19 -13.40 3.32
CA SER A 61 6.84 -12.31 2.60
C SER A 61 6.81 -11.03 3.44
N LEU A 62 7.96 -10.36 3.50
CA LEU A 62 8.19 -9.08 4.16
C LEU A 62 8.54 -8.05 3.08
N LEU A 63 7.65 -7.08 2.86
CA LEU A 63 7.90 -5.95 1.98
C LEU A 63 8.40 -4.76 2.80
N THR A 64 9.65 -4.37 2.57
CA THR A 64 10.22 -3.12 3.11
C THR A 64 10.04 -1.99 2.11
N ILE A 65 9.40 -0.91 2.56
CA ILE A 65 9.16 0.31 1.78
C ILE A 65 10.06 1.39 2.36
N THR A 66 10.93 1.96 1.54
CA THR A 66 11.86 3.03 1.95
C THR A 66 11.42 4.39 1.41
N ASN A 67 12.05 5.45 1.90
CA ASN A 67 11.80 6.83 1.50
C ASN A 67 10.37 7.32 1.77
N ILE A 68 9.81 6.89 2.90
CA ILE A 68 8.45 7.26 3.33
C ILE A 68 8.33 8.76 3.64
N THR A 69 9.45 9.42 3.91
CA THR A 69 9.49 10.87 4.15
C THR A 69 8.86 11.65 2.99
N LEU A 70 9.07 11.20 1.74
CA LEU A 70 8.43 11.82 0.57
C LEU A 70 6.92 11.59 0.53
N ASP A 71 6.45 10.39 0.89
CA ASP A 71 5.01 10.10 0.94
C ASP A 71 4.31 10.93 2.01
N ARG A 72 4.94 11.04 3.19
CA ARG A 72 4.49 11.90 4.28
C ARG A 72 4.43 13.36 3.85
N ALA A 73 5.47 13.86 3.17
CA ALA A 73 5.51 15.24 2.69
C ALA A 73 4.41 15.52 1.65
N ARG A 74 4.18 14.59 0.71
CA ARG A 74 3.08 14.69 -0.28
C ARG A 74 1.71 14.71 0.39
N LEU A 75 1.47 13.79 1.33
CA LEU A 75 0.20 13.71 2.05
C LEU A 75 -0.05 14.98 2.87
N ARG A 76 0.97 15.50 3.57
CA ARG A 76 0.88 16.78 4.30
C ARG A 76 0.63 17.95 3.37
N HIS A 77 1.33 18.04 2.24
CA HIS A 77 1.13 19.09 1.25
C HIS A 77 -0.30 19.09 0.69
N GLN A 78 -0.84 17.91 0.37
CA GLN A 78 -2.22 17.78 -0.09
C GLN A 78 -3.23 18.29 0.94
N TYR A 79 -3.01 18.01 2.23
CA TYR A 79 -3.89 18.50 3.30
C TYR A 79 -3.80 20.02 3.48
N HIS A 80 -2.59 20.59 3.50
CA HIS A 80 -2.41 22.03 3.67
C HIS A 80 -2.88 22.86 2.47
N GLN A 81 -2.89 22.29 1.27
CA GLN A 81 -3.33 22.99 0.06
C GLN A 81 -4.87 23.15 -0.03
N TYR A 82 -5.66 22.40 0.74
CA TYR A 82 -7.13 22.45 0.70
C TYR A 82 -7.76 22.42 2.10
N PRO A 83 -7.74 23.55 2.84
CA PRO A 83 -8.25 23.61 4.21
C PRO A 83 -9.79 23.50 4.35
N ASN A 84 -10.55 23.41 3.25
CA ASN A 84 -12.02 23.52 3.25
C ASN A 84 -12.71 22.38 2.46
N TRP A 85 -12.20 21.15 2.55
CA TRP A 85 -12.82 19.98 1.93
C TRP A 85 -14.00 19.48 2.78
N ASP A 86 -15.10 20.24 2.74
CA ASP A 86 -16.39 19.80 3.25
C ASP A 86 -16.95 18.66 2.37
N GLN A 87 -17.57 17.67 3.01
CA GLN A 87 -17.80 16.30 2.52
C GLN A 87 -18.81 16.14 1.37
N SER A 88 -19.18 17.19 0.65
CA SER A 88 -20.31 17.16 -0.26
C SER A 88 -19.96 17.57 -1.69
N ARG A 89 -19.82 16.54 -2.53
CA ARG A 89 -20.20 16.51 -3.96
C ARG A 89 -19.47 17.49 -4.91
N LYS A 90 -18.78 16.87 -5.88
CA LYS A 90 -18.24 17.37 -7.16
C LYS A 90 -16.78 17.85 -7.14
N ARG A 91 -15.91 16.97 -7.64
CA ARG A 91 -14.47 17.21 -7.90
C ARG A 91 -14.29 18.24 -9.02
N PRO A 92 -13.45 19.27 -8.87
CA PRO A 92 -13.01 20.08 -10.00
C PRO A 92 -11.96 19.33 -10.82
N ARG A 93 -12.15 19.26 -12.13
CA ARG A 93 -11.16 18.80 -13.11
C ARG A 93 -10.08 19.87 -13.27
N HIS A 94 -9.02 19.82 -12.46
CA HIS A 94 -7.79 20.57 -12.77
C HIS A 94 -6.67 19.59 -13.14
N ARG A 95 -6.43 19.51 -14.45
CA ARG A 95 -5.35 18.78 -15.10
C ARG A 95 -4.09 19.65 -15.04
N TYR A 96 -3.16 19.32 -14.15
CA TYR A 96 -1.82 19.92 -14.16
C TYR A 96 -0.98 19.27 -15.27
N ARG A 97 -0.23 20.09 -16.01
CA ARG A 97 0.34 19.73 -17.31
C ARG A 97 1.75 19.10 -17.28
N ASN A 98 2.39 18.99 -16.10
CA ASN A 98 3.81 18.59 -15.99
C ASN A 98 4.09 17.59 -14.84
N TRP A 99 3.26 16.57 -14.62
CA TRP A 99 3.61 15.45 -13.73
C TRP A 99 3.74 14.18 -14.57
N GLU A 100 4.87 13.48 -14.44
CA GLU A 100 5.11 12.23 -15.17
C GLU A 100 3.98 11.21 -14.91
N PRO A 101 3.39 10.63 -15.97
CA PRO A 101 2.12 9.92 -15.87
C PRO A 101 2.26 8.44 -15.50
N GLN A 102 3.10 8.09 -14.52
CA GLN A 102 3.18 6.69 -14.04
C GLN A 102 2.34 6.39 -12.80
N TYR A 103 1.65 7.40 -12.24
CA TYR A 103 1.02 7.32 -10.91
C TYR A 103 -0.47 7.73 -10.93
N GLU A 104 -1.20 7.46 -12.02
CA GLU A 104 -2.62 7.83 -12.18
C GLU A 104 -3.62 6.70 -11.85
N ASN A 105 -3.28 5.76 -10.97
CA ASN A 105 -4.24 4.80 -10.40
C ASN A 105 -4.46 5.09 -8.91
N TRP A 106 -5.10 6.22 -8.62
CA TRP A 106 -5.54 6.55 -7.27
C TRP A 106 -6.76 5.67 -6.93
N GLU A 107 -6.52 4.56 -6.23
CA GLU A 107 -7.59 3.73 -5.69
C GLU A 107 -8.50 4.59 -4.82
N GLU A 108 -9.78 4.65 -5.23
CA GLU A 108 -10.82 5.42 -4.57
C GLU A 108 -11.08 4.89 -3.16
N GLY A 109 -10.81 5.74 -2.16
CA GLY A 109 -11.37 5.61 -0.83
C GLY A 109 -10.48 4.92 0.20
N GLU A 110 -9.40 5.57 0.63
CA GLU A 110 -8.69 5.19 1.84
C GLU A 110 -8.45 6.45 2.68
N GLY A 111 -8.88 6.42 3.95
CA GLY A 111 -9.10 7.59 4.79
C GLY A 111 -7.88 8.50 4.99
N ASN A 112 -8.14 9.68 5.56
CA ASN A 112 -7.11 10.61 6.04
C ASN A 112 -6.01 9.80 6.74
N TRP A 113 -4.75 10.02 6.36
CA TRP A 113 -3.55 9.33 6.89
C TRP A 113 -3.04 8.08 6.15
N THR A 114 -3.61 7.69 5.01
CA THR A 114 -3.07 6.57 4.22
C THR A 114 -1.93 7.02 3.29
N LEU A 115 -0.74 6.42 3.47
CA LEU A 115 0.46 6.66 2.66
C LEU A 115 0.47 5.84 1.36
N GLY A 116 -0.15 4.67 1.36
CA GLY A 116 -0.29 3.84 0.18
C GLY A 116 -0.98 2.52 0.46
N THR A 117 -1.52 1.92 -0.60
CA THR A 117 -2.22 0.64 -0.58
C THR A 117 -1.40 -0.41 -1.30
N PHE A 118 -1.27 -1.56 -0.68
CA PHE A 118 -0.50 -2.68 -1.18
C PHE A 118 -1.38 -3.93 -1.16
N VAL A 119 -1.19 -4.81 -2.13
CA VAL A 119 -1.90 -6.09 -2.17
C VAL A 119 -0.86 -7.20 -2.14
N CYS A 120 -0.93 -8.04 -1.11
CA CYS A 120 -0.21 -9.30 -1.12
C CYS A 120 -1.04 -10.33 -1.89
N VAL A 121 -0.45 -10.95 -2.89
CA VAL A 121 -1.10 -11.96 -3.70
C VAL A 121 -0.44 -13.30 -3.46
N ALA A 122 -1.25 -14.29 -3.08
CA ALA A 122 -0.84 -15.68 -2.96
C ALA A 122 -1.37 -16.47 -4.16
N ARG A 123 -0.49 -17.12 -4.92
CA ARG A 123 -0.85 -17.86 -6.12
C ARG A 123 -0.29 -19.28 -6.09
N ASN A 124 -1.08 -20.25 -6.55
CA ASN A 124 -0.64 -21.59 -6.90
C ASN A 124 -1.37 -22.08 -8.17
N ALA A 125 -1.19 -23.35 -8.53
CA ALA A 125 -1.82 -23.94 -9.71
C ALA A 125 -3.37 -24.01 -9.65
N LEU A 126 -3.97 -23.88 -8.46
CA LEU A 126 -5.41 -23.98 -8.26
C LEU A 126 -6.10 -22.61 -8.22
N GLY A 127 -5.34 -21.53 -7.99
CA GLY A 127 -5.91 -20.19 -8.01
C GLY A 127 -5.06 -19.14 -7.29
N THR A 128 -5.72 -18.01 -7.03
CA THR A 128 -5.11 -16.81 -6.49
C THR A 128 -5.99 -16.23 -5.38
N VAL A 129 -5.37 -15.84 -4.27
CA VAL A 129 -6.01 -15.10 -3.17
C VAL A 129 -5.27 -13.78 -2.98
N ARG A 130 -6.02 -12.70 -2.73
CA ARG A 130 -5.49 -11.34 -2.54
C ARG A 130 -5.81 -10.83 -1.15
N ARG A 131 -4.84 -10.18 -0.50
CA ARG A 131 -5.00 -9.47 0.77
C ARG A 131 -4.56 -8.02 0.62
N ARG A 132 -5.49 -7.09 0.80
CA ARG A 132 -5.22 -5.65 0.81
C ARG A 132 -4.64 -5.23 2.16
N LEU A 133 -3.60 -4.40 2.11
CA LEU A 133 -2.88 -3.85 3.24
C LEU A 133 -2.67 -2.35 3.04
N GLN A 134 -3.01 -1.55 4.04
CA GLN A 134 -2.86 -0.11 4.03
C GLN A 134 -1.65 0.29 4.86
N LEU A 135 -0.78 1.13 4.30
CA LEU A 135 0.26 1.79 5.05
C LEU A 135 -0.28 3.14 5.52
N ARG A 136 -0.44 3.33 6.83
CA ARG A 136 -1.02 4.56 7.40
C ARG A 136 -0.04 5.26 8.30
N LEU A 137 -0.02 6.58 8.31
CA LEU A 137 0.67 7.31 9.38
C LEU A 137 0.01 6.96 10.71
N ALA A 138 0.84 6.70 11.72
CA ALA A 138 0.39 6.66 13.10
C ALA A 138 -0.11 8.06 13.45
N GLY A 139 -1.42 8.29 13.29
CA GLY A 139 -2.02 9.56 13.65
C GLY A 139 -1.93 9.75 15.15
N THR A 140 -1.40 10.90 15.57
CA THR A 140 -1.79 11.58 16.81
C THR A 140 -3.31 11.80 16.76
N GLY A 141 -4.07 10.79 17.17
CA GLY A 141 -5.45 10.98 17.60
C GLY A 141 -5.40 11.63 18.97
N SER A 142 -5.31 12.96 18.99
CA SER A 142 -5.56 13.79 20.16
C SER A 142 -6.47 14.94 19.74
#